data_AF-A0A8T6A1W6-F1
#
_entry.id   AF-A0A8T6A1W6-F1
#
_cell.length_a   1.000
_cell.length_b   1.000
_cell.length_c   1.000
_cell.angle_alpha   90.00
_cell.angle_beta   90.00
_cell.angle_gamma   90.00
#
_symmetry.space_group_name_H-M   'P 1'
#
loop_
_entity.id
_entity.type
_entity.pdbx_description
1 polymer ?
#
loop_
_entity_poly.entity_id
_entity_poly.type
_entity_poly.pdbx_seq_one_letter_code
_entity_poly.pdbx_strand_id
1 'polypeptide(L)'
;IDFAVKYANKVAFIDTDFVTTQAFCKKYEGREHPFVQALIDEYRFDLVILLENNTPWVADGLRSLGSSVDRKEFQNLLVEMLEENNIEFVRVEEDDYDSRFLRCVELVREMMGEQR
;
A
#
# COMPACT_ATOMS: atom_id res chain seq x y z
N ILE A 1 11.68 -8.33 3.18
CA ILE A 1 11.09 -7.80 4.43
C ILE A 1 11.97 -8.16 5.62
N ASP A 2 12.33 -9.43 5.81
CA ASP A 2 13.10 -9.93 6.98
C ASP A 2 14.37 -9.15 7.29
N PHE A 3 15.16 -8.81 6.26
CA PHE A 3 16.36 -7.99 6.44
C PHE A 3 16.01 -6.60 7.01
N ALA A 4 15.03 -5.91 6.40
CA ALA A 4 14.62 -4.58 6.85
C ALA A 4 14.09 -4.61 8.29
N VAL A 5 13.27 -5.60 8.64
CA VAL A 5 12.75 -5.78 10.00
C VAL A 5 13.88 -6.06 10.99
N LYS A 6 14.83 -6.93 10.63
CA LYS A 6 15.95 -7.30 11.52
C LYS A 6 16.88 -6.13 11.87
N TYR A 7 17.05 -5.18 10.94
CA TYR A 7 18.01 -4.08 11.09
C TYR A 7 17.34 -2.72 11.32
N ALA A 8 16.01 -2.66 11.35
CA ALA A 8 15.29 -1.45 11.71
C ALA A 8 15.55 -1.08 13.18
N ASN A 9 15.65 0.22 13.46
CA ASN A 9 15.76 0.71 14.83
C ASN A 9 14.44 0.51 15.61
N LYS A 10 13.32 0.93 15.01
CA LYS A 10 11.97 0.82 15.60
C LYS A 10 10.90 0.46 14.58
N VAL A 11 10.95 1.07 13.39
CA VAL A 11 9.97 0.88 12.32
C VAL A 11 10.70 0.60 11.01
N ALA A 12 10.18 -0.33 10.22
CA ALA A 12 10.60 -0.60 8.84
C ALA A 12 9.49 -0.13 7.88
N PHE A 13 9.82 0.74 6.93
CA PHE A 13 8.92 1.15 5.87
C PHE A 13 9.08 0.23 4.66
N ILE A 14 7.97 -0.30 4.14
CA ILE A 14 7.96 -1.27 3.04
C ILE A 14 7.19 -0.67 1.86
N ASP A 15 7.84 -0.61 0.71
CA ASP A 15 7.25 -0.21 -0.57
C ASP A 15 7.53 -1.32 -1.59
N THR A 16 6.55 -2.10 -2.07
CA THR A 16 5.14 -2.20 -1.68
C THR A 16 4.85 -3.58 -1.08
N ASP A 17 3.59 -3.87 -0.74
CA ASP A 17 3.17 -5.12 -0.12
C ASP A 17 2.84 -6.24 -1.13
N PHE A 18 2.53 -7.43 -0.61
CA PHE A 18 2.18 -8.58 -1.45
C PHE A 18 0.77 -8.49 -2.04
N VAL A 19 -0.17 -7.78 -1.40
CA VAL A 19 -1.50 -7.53 -2.00
C VAL A 19 -1.36 -6.72 -3.28
N THR A 20 -0.50 -5.71 -3.28
CA THR A 20 -0.22 -4.91 -4.48
C THR A 20 0.40 -5.76 -5.59
N THR A 21 1.32 -6.66 -5.24
CA THR A 21 1.90 -7.62 -6.20
C THR A 21 0.81 -8.55 -6.78
N GLN A 22 -0.08 -9.05 -5.94
CA GLN A 22 -1.21 -9.92 -6.31
C GLN A 22 -2.21 -9.17 -7.21
N ALA A 23 -2.48 -7.90 -6.92
CA ALA A 23 -3.36 -7.03 -7.70
C ALA A 23 -2.80 -6.78 -9.10
N PHE A 24 -1.49 -6.52 -9.21
CA PHE A 24 -0.83 -6.42 -10.52
C PHE A 24 -0.86 -7.74 -11.29
N CYS A 25 -0.63 -8.87 -10.61
CA CYS A 25 -0.76 -10.19 -11.24
C CYS A 25 -2.17 -10.39 -11.81
N LYS A 26 -3.21 -10.08 -11.04
CA LYS A 26 -4.62 -10.16 -11.48
C LYS A 26 -4.91 -9.20 -12.64
N LYS A 27 -4.41 -7.96 -12.61
CA LYS A 27 -4.64 -6.94 -13.66
C LYS A 27 -3.97 -7.31 -14.98
N TYR A 28 -2.73 -7.82 -14.96
CA TYR A 28 -1.96 -8.09 -16.19
C TYR A 28 -2.12 -9.51 -16.71
N GLU A 29 -2.20 -10.51 -15.83
CA GLU A 29 -2.26 -11.93 -16.19
C GLU A 29 -3.68 -12.48 -16.14
N GLY A 30 -4.67 -11.69 -15.68
CA GLY A 30 -6.06 -12.10 -15.55
C GLY A 30 -6.32 -13.17 -14.47
N ARG A 31 -5.33 -13.46 -13.63
CA ARG A 31 -5.41 -14.49 -12.59
C ARG A 31 -4.55 -14.15 -11.39
N GLU A 32 -4.89 -14.76 -10.27
CA GLU A 32 -4.10 -14.71 -9.05
C GLU A 32 -3.03 -15.81 -9.02
N HIS A 33 -1.90 -15.55 -8.35
CA HIS A 33 -0.84 -16.52 -8.18
C HIS A 33 -0.80 -17.11 -6.75
N PRO A 34 -0.94 -18.43 -6.56
CA PRO A 34 -1.06 -19.04 -5.23
C PRO A 34 0.17 -18.82 -4.33
N PHE A 35 1.36 -18.71 -4.92
CA PHE A 35 2.56 -18.35 -4.17
C PHE A 35 2.51 -16.94 -3.58
N VAL A 36 1.93 -15.97 -4.30
CA VAL A 36 1.83 -14.60 -3.78
C VAL A 36 0.75 -14.54 -2.71
N GLN A 37 -0.34 -15.29 -2.86
CA GLN A 37 -1.32 -15.48 -1.78
C GLN A 37 -0.69 -16.04 -0.50
N ALA A 38 0.16 -17.06 -0.62
CA ALA A 38 0.88 -17.60 0.55
C ALA A 38 1.78 -16.55 1.24
N LEU A 39 2.35 -15.60 0.48
CA LEU A 39 3.12 -14.49 1.04
C LEU A 39 2.22 -13.46 1.75
N ILE A 40 1.01 -13.20 1.23
CA ILE A 40 0.02 -12.35 1.91
C ILE A 40 -0.40 -12.96 3.25
N ASP A 41 -0.59 -14.28 3.28
CA ASP A 41 -1.01 -14.99 4.49
C ASP A 41 0.10 -15.00 5.56
N GLU A 42 1.35 -15.17 5.14
CA GLU A 42 2.52 -15.23 6.03
C GLU A 42 2.96 -13.85 6.55
N TYR A 43 2.99 -12.83 5.69
CA TYR A 43 3.52 -11.52 6.02
C TYR A 43 2.41 -10.52 6.37
N ARG A 44 2.16 -10.34 7.66
CA ARG A 44 1.26 -9.32 8.20
C ARG A 44 2.03 -8.08 8.67
N PHE A 45 1.41 -6.91 8.50
CA PHE A 45 1.98 -5.60 8.83
C PHE A 45 1.17 -4.94 9.95
N ASP A 46 1.84 -4.22 10.84
CA ASP A 46 1.21 -3.51 11.98
C ASP A 46 0.38 -2.29 11.53
N LEU A 47 0.79 -1.67 10.41
CA LEU A 47 0.12 -0.50 9.84
C LEU A 47 0.22 -0.57 8.32
N VAL A 48 -0.94 -0.64 7.65
CA VAL A 48 -1.05 -0.53 6.20
C VAL A 48 -1.67 0.83 5.86
N ILE A 49 -0.96 1.62 5.07
CA ILE A 49 -1.41 2.94 4.64
C ILE A 49 -1.75 2.88 3.14
N LEU A 50 -3.03 3.07 2.82
CA LEU A 50 -3.49 3.19 1.44
C LEU A 50 -3.55 4.67 1.05
N LEU A 51 -2.67 5.09 0.13
CA LEU A 51 -2.67 6.45 -0.38
C LEU A 51 -3.72 6.63 -1.47
N GLU A 52 -4.56 7.66 -1.36
CA GLU A 52 -5.50 8.00 -2.41
C GLU A 52 -4.83 8.59 -3.65
N ASN A 53 -5.53 8.40 -4.75
CA ASN A 53 -5.12 8.68 -6.11
C ASN A 53 -5.23 10.18 -6.49
N ASN A 54 -5.70 11.02 -5.57
CA ASN A 54 -6.02 12.42 -5.78
C ASN A 54 -4.82 13.38 -5.94
N THR A 55 -3.57 12.91 -5.89
CA THR A 55 -2.41 13.72 -6.28
C THR A 55 -2.19 13.70 -7.80
N PRO A 56 -1.66 14.80 -8.40
CA PRO A 56 -1.38 14.86 -9.82
C PRO A 56 -0.46 13.71 -10.28
N TRP A 57 -0.89 12.99 -11.31
CA TRP A 57 -0.04 11.98 -11.94
C TRP A 57 1.02 12.67 -12.79
N VAL A 58 2.30 12.39 -12.51
CA VAL A 58 3.44 12.96 -13.23
C VAL A 58 4.11 11.86 -14.04
N ALA A 59 4.08 11.94 -15.37
CA ALA A 59 4.72 10.93 -16.20
C ALA A 59 6.23 10.81 -15.88
N ASP A 60 6.64 9.66 -15.33
CA ASP A 60 8.04 9.36 -15.00
C ASP A 60 8.66 8.35 -15.98
N GLY A 61 7.89 7.87 -16.96
CA GLY A 61 8.31 6.88 -17.95
C GLY A 61 8.38 5.44 -17.44
N LEU A 62 8.06 5.20 -16.17
CA LEU A 62 8.11 3.87 -15.53
C LEU A 62 6.72 3.31 -15.25
N ARG A 63 5.71 4.17 -15.07
CA ARG A 63 4.34 3.77 -14.72
C ARG A 63 3.46 3.56 -15.95
N SER A 64 2.83 2.39 -16.02
CA SER A 64 1.96 1.95 -17.12
C SER A 64 0.47 2.27 -16.90
N LEU A 65 0.01 2.37 -15.66
CA LEU A 65 -1.37 2.77 -15.30
C LEU A 65 -1.45 4.30 -15.17
N GLY A 66 -1.39 5.01 -16.31
CA GLY A 66 -1.34 6.48 -16.33
C GLY A 66 -2.71 7.16 -16.42
N SER A 67 -3.75 6.46 -16.91
CA SER A 67 -5.07 7.08 -17.11
C SER A 67 -5.83 7.20 -15.78
N SER A 68 -6.66 8.24 -15.65
CA SER A 68 -7.49 8.45 -14.45
C SER A 68 -8.45 7.29 -14.19
N VAL A 69 -8.95 6.65 -15.25
CA VAL A 69 -9.84 5.49 -15.17
C VAL A 69 -9.08 4.27 -14.68
N ASP A 70 -7.95 3.94 -15.31
CA ASP A 70 -7.14 2.77 -14.95
C ASP A 70 -6.65 2.85 -13.50
N ARG A 71 -6.24 4.04 -13.06
CA ARG A 71 -5.78 4.23 -11.69
C ARG A 71 -6.94 4.08 -10.69
N LYS A 72 -8.16 4.51 -11.03
CA LYS A 72 -9.33 4.35 -10.15
C LYS A 72 -9.77 2.89 -10.06
N GLU A 73 -9.77 2.18 -11.18
CA GLU A 73 -10.05 0.74 -11.19
C GLU A 73 -9.02 -0.03 -10.37
N PHE A 74 -7.73 0.31 -10.49
CA PHE A 74 -6.69 -0.33 -9.72
C PHE A 74 -6.79 -0.02 -8.23
N GLN A 75 -7.15 1.22 -7.86
CA GLN A 75 -7.41 1.58 -6.46
C GLN A 75 -8.55 0.73 -5.87
N ASN A 76 -9.65 0.58 -6.60
CA ASN A 76 -10.77 -0.26 -6.15
C ASN A 76 -10.35 -1.72 -5.99
N LEU A 77 -9.57 -2.24 -6.95
CA LEU A 77 -9.03 -3.60 -6.87
C LEU A 77 -8.15 -3.80 -5.62
N LEU A 78 -7.29 -2.84 -5.29
CA LEU A 78 -6.47 -2.90 -4.08
C LEU A 78 -7.34 -2.93 -2.82
N VAL A 79 -8.36 -2.07 -2.74
CA VAL A 79 -9.29 -2.03 -1.60
C VAL A 79 -10.01 -3.36 -1.43
N GLU A 80 -10.60 -3.89 -2.52
CA GLU A 80 -11.30 -5.18 -2.50
C GLU A 80 -10.38 -6.30 -2.01
N MET A 81 -9.13 -6.34 -2.50
CA MET A 81 -8.19 -7.39 -2.11
C MET A 81 -7.67 -7.24 -0.67
N LEU A 82 -7.50 -6.01 -0.17
CA LEU A 82 -7.18 -5.78 1.25
C LEU A 82 -8.31 -6.29 2.14
N GLU A 83 -9.56 -5.99 1.79
CA GLU A 83 -10.76 -6.44 2.50
C GLU A 83 -10.92 -7.98 2.45
N GLU A 84 -10.77 -8.60 1.28
CA GLU A 84 -10.84 -10.06 1.08
C GLU A 84 -9.78 -10.80 1.91
N ASN A 85 -8.59 -10.21 2.07
CA ASN A 85 -7.49 -10.77 2.85
C ASN A 85 -7.56 -10.43 4.35
N ASN A 86 -8.63 -9.77 4.80
CA ASN A 86 -8.84 -9.33 6.18
C ASN A 86 -7.65 -8.49 6.70
N ILE A 87 -7.17 -7.56 5.88
CA ILE A 87 -6.08 -6.65 6.23
C ILE A 87 -6.70 -5.32 6.66
N GLU A 88 -6.42 -4.89 7.88
CA GLU A 88 -6.79 -3.55 8.33
C GLU A 88 -5.86 -2.51 7.70
N PHE A 89 -6.44 -1.46 7.12
CA PHE A 89 -5.69 -0.38 6.48
C PHE A 89 -6.32 0.98 6.77
N VAL A 90 -5.49 2.02 6.73
CA VAL A 90 -5.90 3.42 6.86
C VAL A 90 -5.80 4.10 5.51
N ARG A 91 -6.89 4.75 5.07
CA ARG A 91 -6.90 5.57 3.86
C ARG A 91 -6.40 6.97 4.18
N VAL A 92 -5.48 7.46 3.36
CA VAL A 92 -4.96 8.83 3.43
C VAL A 92 -5.47 9.58 2.20
N GLU A 93 -6.38 10.52 2.45
CA GLU A 93 -7.19 11.20 1.44
C GLU A 93 -6.71 12.63 1.15
N GLU A 94 -5.63 13.08 1.76
CA GLU A 94 -5.03 14.39 1.51
C GLU A 94 -4.51 14.49 0.07
N ASP A 95 -4.83 15.58 -0.63
CA ASP A 95 -4.59 15.79 -2.06
C ASP A 95 -3.26 16.51 -2.39
N ASP A 96 -2.56 16.99 -1.37
CA ASP A 96 -1.21 17.57 -1.47
C ASP A 96 -0.14 16.72 -0.76
N TYR A 97 1.12 16.88 -1.19
CA TYR A 97 2.24 16.08 -0.69
C TYR A 97 2.57 16.35 0.78
N ASP A 98 2.46 17.60 1.23
CA ASP A 98 2.89 18.00 2.58
C ASP A 98 1.89 17.51 3.63
N SER A 99 0.59 17.73 3.40
CA SER A 99 -0.47 17.24 4.30
C SER A 99 -0.50 15.72 4.35
N ARG A 100 -0.33 15.05 3.21
CA ARG A 100 -0.23 13.58 3.13
C ARG A 100 0.96 13.04 3.92
N PHE A 101 2.12 13.69 3.79
CA PHE A 101 3.31 13.32 4.54
C PHE A 101 3.08 13.48 6.05
N LEU A 102 2.55 14.63 6.48
CA LEU A 102 2.24 14.89 7.89
C LEU A 102 1.24 13.86 8.43
N ARG A 103 0.20 13.52 7.68
CA ARG A 103 -0.77 12.49 8.06
C ARG A 103 -0.11 11.12 8.24
N CYS A 104 0.77 10.71 7.32
CA CYS A 104 1.51 9.46 7.47
C CYS A 104 2.42 9.46 8.70
N VAL A 105 3.09 10.59 9.00
CA VAL A 105 3.93 10.73 10.20
C VAL A 105 3.10 10.58 11.48
N GLU A 106 1.90 11.16 11.52
CA GLU A 106 0.96 10.99 12.64
C GLU A 106 0.59 9.52 12.83
N LEU A 107 0.16 8.84 11.77
CA LEU A 107 -0.23 7.42 11.84
C LEU A 107 0.90 6.53 12.37
N VAL A 108 2.15 6.79 11.95
CA VAL A 108 3.32 6.04 12.46
C VAL A 108 3.55 6.33 13.95
N ARG A 109 3.42 7.59 14.39
CA ARG A 109 3.55 7.94 15.81
C ARG A 109 2.46 7.29 16.67
N GLU A 110 1.23 7.23 16.16
CA GLU A 110 0.11 6.56 16.82
C GLU A 110 0.38 5.06 16.97
N MET A 111 0.80 4.39 15.90
CA MET A 111 1.21 2.98 15.93
C MET A 111 2.34 2.72 16.93
N MET A 112 3.30 3.65 17.06
CA MET A 112 4.40 3.55 18.02
C MET A 112 4.00 3.87 19.46
N GLY A 113 2.76 4.30 19.71
CA GLY A 113 2.29 4.70 21.05
C GLY A 113 2.91 6.01 21.56
N GLU A 114 3.37 6.89 20.66
CA GLU A 114 4.01 8.18 21.01
C GLU A 114 3.00 9.34 21.18
N GLN A 115 1.71 9.04 21.39
CA GLN A 115 0.72 10.06 21.76
C GLN A 115 1.06 10.66 23.12
N ARG A 116 1.25 11.99 23.16
CA ARG A 116 1.36 12.77 24.41
C ARG A 116 -0.01 13.17 24.93
#